data_AF-A0A7S1UPS7-F1
#
_entry.id   AF-A0A7S1UPS7-F1
#
_cell.length_a   1.000
_cell.length_b   1.000
_cell.length_c   1.000
_cell.angle_alpha   90.00
_cell.angle_beta   90.00
_cell.angle_gamma   90.00
#
_symmetry.space_group_name_H-M   'P 1'
#
loop_
_entity.id
_entity.type
_entity.pdbx_description
1 polymer ?
#
loop_
_entity_poly.entity_id
_entity_poly.type
_entity_poly.pdbx_seq_one_letter_code
_entity_poly.pdbx_strand_id
1 'polypeptide(L)'
;TLRRKTYVVRASQPIFLLILCAGTFIMGAAIVPLSIDDGITNDHGCDVACMTVPWLASTGFVMTFAALFSKTWRVNRIFNNPRLTRIKVTAFDVMIPLLVLLGLNFAVLSVWTGVSPLTWTRDVTDEDIFGRPTESLGYCYSEDYLPFVILLVGLDLGALMFASYQSYLARGVSTEFAESEYIGKAIACMLLVSFVGVPTMIIVMDEPRARFFVLSSILFVLL
;
A
#
# COMPACT_ATOMS: atom_id res chain seq x y z
N THR A 1 -20.92 23.40 4.20
CA THR A 1 -21.39 23.96 2.91
C THR A 1 -20.21 24.10 1.93
N LEU A 2 -19.52 23.00 1.64
CA LEU A 2 -18.39 23.00 0.69
C LEU A 2 -18.88 22.54 -0.69
N ARG A 3 -18.35 23.17 -1.75
CA ARG A 3 -18.74 23.16 -3.18
C ARG A 3 -18.92 21.78 -3.87
N ARG A 4 -19.75 20.90 -3.32
CA ARG A 4 -20.06 19.54 -3.83
C ARG A 4 -20.81 19.53 -5.17
N LYS A 5 -21.34 20.69 -5.60
CA LYS A 5 -22.14 20.87 -6.82
C LYS A 5 -21.34 21.43 -8.01
N THR A 6 -20.08 21.79 -7.84
CA THR A 6 -19.24 22.24 -8.97
C THR A 6 -19.09 21.09 -9.96
N TYR A 7 -19.22 21.37 -11.26
CA TYR A 7 -19.16 20.37 -12.33
C TYR A 7 -17.93 19.45 -12.19
N VAL A 8 -16.78 20.03 -11.86
CA VAL A 8 -15.52 19.33 -11.59
C VAL A 8 -15.65 18.28 -10.46
N VAL A 9 -16.25 18.64 -9.32
CA VAL A 9 -16.39 17.73 -8.16
C VAL A 9 -17.42 16.61 -8.42
N ARG A 10 -18.46 16.89 -9.21
CA ARG A 10 -19.42 15.86 -9.63
C ARG A 10 -18.83 14.93 -10.69
N ALA A 11 -17.96 15.43 -11.57
CA ALA A 11 -17.30 14.66 -12.63
C ALA A 11 -16.26 13.66 -12.06
N SER A 12 -15.50 14.07 -11.05
CA SER A 12 -14.47 13.24 -10.40
C SER A 12 -15.00 12.20 -9.41
N GLN A 13 -16.33 12.10 -9.23
CA GLN A 13 -17.03 11.14 -8.35
C GLN A 13 -16.51 11.16 -6.89
N PRO A 14 -17.17 11.86 -5.96
CA PRO A 14 -16.64 12.13 -4.62
C PRO A 14 -16.35 10.88 -3.77
N ILE A 15 -16.95 9.74 -4.11
CA ILE A 15 -16.72 8.46 -3.42
C ILE A 15 -15.27 7.98 -3.61
N PHE A 16 -14.72 8.04 -4.82
CA PHE A 16 -13.34 7.59 -5.07
C PHE A 16 -12.29 8.49 -4.42
N LEU A 17 -12.56 9.80 -4.35
CA LEU A 17 -11.69 10.72 -3.64
C LEU A 17 -11.67 10.44 -2.13
N LEU A 18 -12.83 10.12 -1.54
CA LEU A 18 -12.92 9.74 -0.13
C LEU A 18 -12.19 8.42 0.15
N ILE A 19 -12.31 7.42 -0.73
CA ILE A 19 -11.57 6.16 -0.62
C ILE A 19 -10.06 6.40 -0.70
N LEU A 20 -9.61 7.27 -1.61
CA LEU A 20 -8.21 7.64 -1.73
C LEU A 20 -7.69 8.27 -0.44
N CYS A 21 -8.37 9.31 0.08
CA CYS A 21 -7.96 9.96 1.33
C CYS A 21 -8.01 9.00 2.54
N ALA A 22 -8.98 8.09 2.59
CA ALA A 22 -9.04 7.08 3.63
C ALA A 22 -7.89 6.08 3.52
N GLY A 23 -7.55 5.64 2.29
CA GLY A 23 -6.44 4.73 2.03
C GLY A 23 -5.10 5.33 2.43
N THR A 24 -4.84 6.58 2.05
CA THR A 24 -3.60 7.27 2.43
C THR A 24 -3.54 7.50 3.94
N PHE A 25 -4.65 7.88 4.59
CA PHE A 25 -4.69 7.99 6.05
C PHE A 25 -4.38 6.67 6.76
N ILE A 26 -4.97 5.56 6.31
CA ILE A 26 -4.73 4.22 6.87
C ILE A 26 -3.27 3.80 6.68
N MET A 27 -2.71 4.03 5.49
CA MET A 27 -1.32 3.71 5.21
C MET A 27 -0.36 4.56 6.07
N GLY A 28 -0.66 5.85 6.26
CA GLY A 28 0.13 6.74 7.10
C GLY A 28 0.05 6.36 8.57
N ALA A 29 -1.10 5.85 9.03
CA ALA A 29 -1.27 5.33 10.38
C ALA A 29 -0.37 4.11 10.65
N ALA A 30 0.13 3.40 9.63
CA ALA A 30 1.07 2.29 9.80
C ALA A 30 2.44 2.71 10.37
N ILE A 31 2.80 3.99 10.26
CA ILE A 31 4.05 4.54 10.84
C ILE A 31 3.99 4.52 12.37
N VAL A 32 2.79 4.67 12.96
CA VAL A 32 2.61 4.66 14.42
C VAL A 32 3.00 3.32 15.04
N PRO A 33 2.40 2.17 14.69
CA PRO A 33 2.80 0.88 15.25
C PRO A 33 4.22 0.48 14.86
N LEU A 34 4.74 0.96 13.73
CA LEU A 34 6.15 0.75 13.36
C LEU A 34 7.12 1.43 14.35
N SER A 35 6.70 2.53 14.98
CA SER A 35 7.49 3.29 15.96
C SER A 35 7.34 2.83 17.41
N ILE A 36 6.50 1.81 17.68
CA ILE A 36 6.31 1.29 19.03
C ILE A 36 7.44 0.32 19.38
N ASP A 37 8.05 0.52 20.55
CA ASP A 37 9.07 -0.34 21.14
C ASP A 37 8.69 -0.74 22.58
N ASP A 38 9.55 -1.56 23.20
CA ASP A 38 9.42 -2.04 24.58
C ASP A 38 9.60 -0.93 25.65
N GLY A 39 10.01 0.28 25.24
CA GLY A 39 9.98 1.47 26.09
C GLY A 39 8.58 2.08 26.22
N ILE A 40 7.70 1.84 25.24
CA ILE A 40 6.35 2.41 25.19
C ILE A 40 5.30 1.44 25.75
N THR A 41 5.43 0.15 25.48
CA THR A 41 4.45 -0.87 25.85
C THR A 41 5.11 -2.19 26.26
N ASN A 42 4.32 -3.11 26.81
CA ASN A 42 4.80 -4.45 27.19
C ASN A 42 5.00 -5.32 25.94
N ASP A 43 5.72 -6.45 26.05
CA ASP A 43 6.05 -7.33 24.92
C ASP A 43 4.83 -7.71 24.06
N HIS A 44 3.72 -8.05 24.70
CA HIS A 44 2.48 -8.38 23.99
C HIS A 44 1.93 -7.19 23.17
N GLY A 45 2.08 -5.96 23.67
CA GLY A 45 1.72 -4.76 22.92
C GLY A 45 2.62 -4.54 21.70
N CYS A 46 3.91 -4.86 21.82
CA CYS A 46 4.86 -4.81 20.71
C CYS A 46 4.53 -5.88 19.65
N ASP A 47 4.16 -7.10 20.05
CA ASP A 47 3.70 -8.15 19.12
C ASP A 47 2.50 -7.68 18.29
N VAL A 48 1.51 -7.07 18.96
CA VAL A 48 0.32 -6.54 18.29
C VAL A 48 0.70 -5.41 17.32
N ALA A 49 1.61 -4.53 17.73
CA ALA A 49 2.11 -3.46 16.87
C ALA A 49 2.81 -4.03 15.62
N CYS A 50 3.70 -5.01 15.80
CA CYS A 50 4.41 -5.71 14.73
C CYS A 50 3.47 -6.28 13.68
N MET A 51 2.39 -6.96 14.10
CA MET A 51 1.43 -7.53 13.17
C MET A 51 0.52 -6.46 12.53
N THR A 52 0.25 -5.36 13.23
CA THR A 52 -0.63 -4.29 12.72
C THR A 52 -0.01 -3.52 11.54
N VAL A 53 1.32 -3.42 11.46
CA VAL A 53 2.04 -2.74 10.36
C VAL A 53 1.68 -3.29 8.98
N PRO A 54 1.85 -4.60 8.66
CA PRO A 54 1.52 -5.14 7.35
C PRO A 54 0.02 -5.01 7.01
N TRP A 55 -0.86 -5.10 8.02
CA TRP A 55 -2.29 -4.89 7.85
C TRP A 55 -2.62 -3.48 7.38
N LEU A 56 -2.13 -2.45 8.07
CA LEU A 56 -2.39 -1.05 7.72
C LEU A 56 -1.72 -0.66 6.39
N ALA A 57 -0.48 -1.12 6.17
CA ALA A 57 0.25 -0.83 4.93
C ALA A 57 -0.45 -1.42 3.70
N SER A 58 -0.78 -2.72 3.71
CA SER A 58 -1.43 -3.39 2.57
C SER A 58 -2.86 -2.87 2.34
N THR A 59 -3.67 -2.71 3.39
CA THR A 59 -5.04 -2.21 3.22
C THR A 59 -5.08 -0.77 2.72
N GLY A 60 -4.23 0.12 3.26
CA GLY A 60 -4.12 1.50 2.81
C GLY A 60 -3.61 1.61 1.37
N PHE A 61 -2.62 0.79 1.01
CA PHE A 61 -2.11 0.69 -0.36
C PHE A 61 -3.19 0.25 -1.34
N VAL A 62 -3.88 -0.87 -1.08
CA VAL A 62 -4.92 -1.40 -1.97
C VAL A 62 -6.08 -0.41 -2.12
N MET A 63 -6.50 0.27 -1.05
CA MET A 63 -7.55 1.31 -1.12
C MET A 63 -7.15 2.49 -2.01
N THR A 64 -5.92 2.99 -1.85
CA THR A 64 -5.39 4.10 -2.63
C THR A 64 -5.27 3.71 -4.11
N PHE A 65 -4.68 2.55 -4.37
CA PHE A 65 -4.57 1.94 -5.69
C PHE A 65 -5.95 1.73 -6.35
N ALA A 66 -6.92 1.20 -5.61
CA ALA A 66 -8.27 0.95 -6.08
C ALA A 66 -8.99 2.23 -6.56
N ALA A 67 -8.80 3.34 -5.84
CA ALA A 67 -9.36 4.62 -6.23
C ALA A 67 -8.75 5.14 -7.54
N LEU A 68 -7.43 5.03 -7.71
CA LEU A 68 -6.72 5.46 -8.93
C LEU A 68 -7.06 4.57 -10.13
N PHE A 69 -6.99 3.25 -9.97
CA PHE A 69 -7.30 2.28 -11.01
C PHE A 69 -8.74 2.41 -11.51
N SER A 70 -9.71 2.63 -10.61
CA SER A 70 -11.11 2.80 -10.97
C SER A 70 -11.34 3.96 -11.95
N LYS A 71 -10.63 5.07 -11.74
CA LYS A 71 -10.70 6.23 -12.62
C LYS A 71 -10.07 5.93 -13.98
N THR A 72 -8.87 5.35 -14.00
CA THR A 72 -8.15 4.99 -15.24
C THR A 72 -8.95 4.01 -16.08
N TRP A 73 -9.51 2.96 -15.47
CA TRP A 73 -10.29 1.95 -16.17
C TRP A 73 -11.56 2.51 -16.80
N ARG A 74 -12.28 3.38 -16.07
CA ARG A 74 -13.47 4.05 -16.59
C ARG A 74 -13.14 4.90 -17.81
N VAL A 75 -12.04 5.65 -17.78
CA VAL A 75 -11.56 6.45 -18.92
C VAL A 75 -11.27 5.53 -20.11
N ASN A 76 -10.49 4.47 -19.92
CA ASN A 76 -10.18 3.52 -21.00
C ASN A 76 -11.43 2.89 -21.61
N ARG A 77 -12.41 2.49 -20.80
CA ARG A 77 -13.66 1.89 -21.30
C ARG A 77 -14.52 2.85 -22.11
N ILE A 78 -14.46 4.15 -21.84
CA ILE A 78 -15.22 5.17 -22.56
C ILE A 78 -14.52 5.52 -23.88
N PHE A 79 -13.20 5.72 -23.86
CA PHE A 79 -12.45 6.21 -25.02
C PHE A 79 -12.00 5.10 -25.97
N ASN A 80 -11.64 3.91 -25.46
CA ASN A 80 -11.25 2.76 -26.28
C ASN A 80 -12.45 1.85 -26.61
N ASN A 81 -13.67 2.41 -26.70
CA ASN A 81 -14.85 1.66 -27.12
C ASN A 81 -14.95 1.62 -28.66
N PRO A 82 -14.70 0.47 -29.33
CA PRO A 82 -14.73 0.38 -30.79
C PRO A 82 -16.13 0.58 -31.38
N ARG A 83 -17.20 0.44 -30.57
CA ARG A 83 -18.58 0.58 -31.04
C ARG A 83 -19.09 2.02 -30.99
N LEU A 84 -18.33 2.96 -30.41
CA LEU A 84 -18.72 4.37 -30.19
C LEU A 84 -20.14 4.56 -29.60
N THR A 85 -20.69 3.51 -28.99
CA THR A 85 -22.00 3.55 -28.34
C THR A 85 -21.86 4.15 -26.95
N ARG A 86 -22.90 4.84 -26.48
CA ARG A 86 -22.95 5.39 -25.13
C ARG A 86 -23.00 4.26 -24.09
N ILE A 87 -21.84 3.87 -23.56
CA ILE A 87 -21.75 2.92 -22.45
C ILE A 87 -21.85 3.68 -21.14
N LYS A 88 -22.86 3.36 -20.32
CA LYS A 88 -22.94 3.82 -18.94
C LYS A 88 -22.12 2.86 -18.08
N VAL A 89 -20.83 3.16 -17.87
CA VAL A 89 -20.00 2.40 -16.93
C VAL A 89 -20.39 2.79 -15.51
N THR A 90 -20.88 1.83 -14.74
CA THR A 90 -21.26 2.06 -13.35
C THR A 90 -20.01 1.94 -12.47
N ALA A 91 -19.91 2.74 -11.41
CA ALA A 91 -18.77 2.68 -10.47
C ALA A 91 -18.56 1.27 -9.88
N PHE A 92 -19.65 0.51 -9.72
CA PHE A 92 -19.63 -0.85 -9.19
C PHE A 92 -18.92 -1.86 -10.11
N ASP A 93 -19.05 -1.74 -11.44
CA ASP A 93 -18.43 -2.69 -12.38
C ASP A 93 -16.90 -2.65 -12.32
N VAL A 94 -16.36 -1.47 -12.02
CA VAL A 94 -14.92 -1.22 -11.92
C VAL A 94 -14.38 -1.59 -10.54
N MET A 95 -15.25 -1.61 -9.52
CA MET A 95 -14.91 -1.92 -8.15
C MET A 95 -14.76 -3.44 -7.92
N ILE A 96 -15.38 -4.29 -8.75
CA ILE A 96 -15.35 -5.75 -8.58
C ILE A 96 -13.92 -6.32 -8.62
N PRO A 97 -13.07 -6.08 -9.65
CA PRO A 97 -11.70 -6.60 -9.67
C PRO A 97 -10.87 -6.11 -8.47
N LEU A 98 -11.15 -4.90 -7.99
CA LEU A 98 -10.46 -4.29 -6.85
C LEU A 98 -10.88 -4.90 -5.52
N LEU A 99 -12.17 -5.23 -5.35
CA LEU A 99 -12.66 -5.98 -4.20
C LEU A 99 -12.09 -7.39 -4.16
N VAL A 100 -11.86 -8.01 -5.32
CA VAL A 100 -11.15 -9.30 -5.41
C VAL A 100 -9.71 -9.15 -4.93
N LEU A 101 -8.97 -8.14 -5.40
CA LEU A 101 -7.59 -7.89 -4.95
C LEU A 101 -7.52 -7.60 -3.44
N LEU A 102 -8.44 -6.79 -2.92
CA LEU A 102 -8.55 -6.50 -1.48
C LEU A 102 -8.87 -7.77 -0.68
N GLY A 103 -9.81 -8.59 -1.17
CA GLY A 103 -10.17 -9.86 -0.54
C GLY A 103 -9.01 -10.86 -0.52
N LEU A 104 -8.22 -10.94 -1.59
CA LEU A 104 -7.03 -11.78 -1.64
C LEU A 104 -5.96 -11.29 -0.65
N ASN A 105 -5.67 -10.00 -0.62
CA ASN A 105 -4.73 -9.41 0.36
C ASN A 105 -5.19 -9.70 1.80
N PHE A 106 -6.47 -9.46 2.10
CA PHE A 106 -7.05 -9.73 3.42
C PHE A 106 -6.95 -11.20 3.81
N ALA A 107 -7.21 -12.12 2.86
CA ALA A 107 -7.07 -13.55 3.09
C ALA A 107 -5.61 -13.93 3.40
N VAL A 108 -4.65 -13.44 2.62
CA VAL A 108 -3.22 -13.71 2.85
C VAL A 108 -2.77 -13.17 4.21
N LEU A 109 -3.15 -11.94 4.57
CA LEU A 109 -2.84 -11.34 5.87
C LEU A 109 -3.49 -12.11 7.03
N SER A 110 -4.72 -12.61 6.85
CA SER A 110 -5.41 -13.40 7.87
C SER A 110 -4.70 -14.73 8.12
N VAL A 111 -4.29 -15.41 7.04
CA VAL A 111 -3.51 -16.66 7.14
C VAL A 111 -2.14 -16.38 7.77
N TRP A 112 -1.46 -15.31 7.36
CA TRP A 112 -0.17 -14.93 7.93
C TRP A 112 -0.29 -14.68 9.44
N THR A 113 -1.30 -13.92 9.87
CA THR A 113 -1.57 -13.65 11.29
C THR A 113 -1.82 -14.93 12.09
N GLY A 114 -2.54 -15.90 11.51
CA GLY A 114 -2.91 -17.13 12.21
C GLY A 114 -1.84 -18.22 12.22
N VAL A 115 -1.00 -18.29 11.18
CA VAL A 115 0.00 -19.36 11.00
C VAL A 115 1.37 -18.93 11.50
N SER A 116 1.79 -17.70 11.23
CA SER A 116 3.16 -17.24 11.44
C SER A 116 3.18 -15.75 11.82
N PRO A 117 2.56 -15.37 12.95
CA PRO A 117 2.47 -13.98 13.37
C PRO A 117 3.87 -13.39 13.59
N LEU A 118 4.03 -12.10 13.26
CA LEU A 118 5.23 -11.35 13.61
C LEU A 118 5.24 -11.10 15.12
N THR A 119 6.31 -11.52 15.78
CA THR A 119 6.56 -11.26 17.19
C THR A 119 7.71 -10.29 17.37
N TRP A 120 7.65 -9.53 18.46
CA TRP A 120 8.72 -8.66 18.90
C TRP A 120 9.84 -9.51 19.50
N THR A 121 11.04 -9.38 18.95
CA THR A 121 12.25 -10.01 19.47
C THR A 121 13.30 -8.95 19.74
N ARG A 122 14.13 -9.18 20.76
CA ARG A 122 15.21 -8.30 21.14
C ARG A 122 16.52 -9.07 21.04
N ASP A 123 17.42 -8.58 20.21
CA ASP A 123 18.75 -9.16 20.05
C ASP A 123 19.81 -8.28 20.72
N VAL A 124 20.79 -8.90 21.37
CA VAL A 124 21.86 -8.21 22.08
C VAL A 124 23.04 -8.06 21.14
N THR A 125 23.33 -6.81 20.76
CA THR A 125 24.36 -6.50 19.76
C THR A 125 25.74 -6.34 20.39
N ASP A 126 25.81 -5.89 21.64
CA ASP A 126 27.07 -5.71 22.37
C ASP A 126 26.90 -5.99 23.86
N GLU A 127 27.96 -6.49 24.50
CA GLU A 127 28.00 -6.85 25.92
C GLU A 127 29.20 -6.20 26.63
N ASP A 128 29.02 -5.81 27.90
CA ASP A 128 30.11 -5.32 28.72
C ASP A 128 31.02 -6.47 29.22
N ILE A 129 32.15 -6.09 29.83
CA ILE A 129 33.10 -7.01 30.47
C ILE A 129 32.50 -7.88 31.59
N PHE A 130 31.29 -7.59 32.04
CA PHE A 130 30.54 -8.34 33.05
C PHE A 130 29.39 -9.17 32.44
N GLY A 131 29.30 -9.26 31.11
CA GLY A 131 28.25 -9.99 30.39
C GLY A 131 26.88 -9.33 30.43
N ARG A 132 26.82 -8.00 30.61
CA ARG A 132 25.56 -7.23 30.57
C ARG A 132 25.40 -6.57 29.21
N PRO A 133 24.21 -6.59 28.60
CA PRO A 133 23.98 -5.99 27.29
C PRO A 133 24.22 -4.47 27.34
N THR A 134 25.18 -3.97 26.56
CA THR A 134 25.47 -2.53 26.38
C THR A 134 24.65 -1.93 25.25
N GLU A 135 24.40 -2.72 24.20
CA GLU A 135 23.53 -2.36 23.08
C GLU A 135 22.63 -3.55 22.73
N SER A 136 21.35 -3.26 22.50
CA SER A 136 20.36 -4.26 22.10
C SER A 136 19.35 -3.62 21.16
N LEU A 137 18.88 -4.36 20.17
CA LEU A 137 17.96 -3.89 19.15
C LEU A 137 16.69 -4.75 19.16
N GLY A 138 15.54 -4.08 19.22
CA GLY A 138 14.23 -4.71 19.09
C GLY A 138 13.75 -4.66 17.64
N TYR A 139 13.20 -5.76 17.15
CA TYR A 139 12.61 -5.84 15.81
C TYR A 139 11.51 -6.90 15.72
N CYS A 140 10.66 -6.75 14.70
CA CYS A 140 9.62 -7.72 14.40
C CYS A 140 10.16 -8.85 13.52
N TYR A 141 10.07 -10.08 14.01
CA TYR A 141 10.53 -11.27 13.32
C TYR A 141 9.49 -12.39 13.36
N SER A 142 9.55 -13.27 12.38
CA SER A 142 8.85 -14.54 12.35
C SER A 142 9.66 -15.50 11.48
N GLU A 143 9.61 -16.80 11.70
CA GLU A 143 10.42 -17.77 10.94
C GLU A 143 9.99 -17.83 9.47
N ASP A 144 8.69 -17.84 9.20
CA ASP A 144 8.12 -18.10 7.87
C ASP A 144 7.38 -16.88 7.28
N TYR A 145 7.88 -15.67 7.51
CA TYR A 145 7.22 -14.45 7.00
C TYR A 145 7.43 -14.21 5.50
N LEU A 146 8.57 -14.63 4.94
CA LEU A 146 8.98 -14.32 3.57
C LEU A 146 7.97 -14.79 2.50
N PRO A 147 7.41 -16.02 2.55
CA PRO A 147 6.42 -16.46 1.57
C PRO A 147 5.17 -15.56 1.53
N PHE A 148 4.68 -15.12 2.69
CA PHE A 148 3.52 -14.23 2.77
C PHE A 148 3.84 -12.85 2.19
N VAL A 149 5.02 -12.30 2.50
CA VAL A 149 5.49 -11.03 1.93
C VAL A 149 5.63 -11.12 0.41
N ILE A 150 6.26 -12.17 -0.11
CA ILE A 150 6.44 -12.37 -1.56
C ILE A 150 5.08 -12.48 -2.26
N LEU A 151 4.13 -13.20 -1.67
CA LEU A 151 2.78 -13.34 -2.22
C LEU A 151 2.02 -12.01 -2.23
N LEU A 152 2.03 -11.25 -1.13
CA LEU A 152 1.39 -9.93 -1.05
C LEU A 152 2.00 -8.96 -2.07
N VAL A 153 3.33 -8.81 -2.04
CA VAL A 153 4.07 -7.93 -2.95
C VAL A 153 3.86 -8.35 -4.40
N GLY A 154 3.84 -9.66 -4.70
CA GLY A 154 3.59 -10.18 -6.04
C GLY A 154 2.18 -9.85 -6.57
N LEU A 155 1.16 -10.00 -5.72
CA LEU A 155 -0.22 -9.64 -6.06
C LEU A 155 -0.35 -8.13 -6.34
N ASP A 156 0.20 -7.32 -5.46
CA ASP A 156 0.10 -5.86 -5.53
C ASP A 156 0.94 -5.26 -6.67
N LEU A 157 2.17 -5.75 -6.88
CA LEU A 157 3.01 -5.37 -8.02
C LEU A 157 2.38 -5.81 -9.34
N GLY A 158 1.82 -7.03 -9.41
CA GLY A 158 1.11 -7.50 -10.59
C GLY A 158 -0.07 -6.60 -10.95
N ALA A 159 -0.85 -6.18 -9.95
CA ALA A 159 -1.95 -5.25 -10.12
C ALA A 159 -1.46 -3.85 -10.55
N LEU A 160 -0.38 -3.34 -9.96
CA LEU A 160 0.25 -2.08 -10.37
C LEU A 160 0.76 -2.10 -11.81
N MET A 161 1.39 -3.18 -12.24
CA MET A 161 1.86 -3.36 -13.61
C MET A 161 0.69 -3.34 -14.60
N PHE A 162 -0.40 -4.04 -14.26
CA PHE A 162 -1.61 -4.02 -15.06
C PHE A 162 -2.26 -2.63 -15.12
N ALA A 163 -2.32 -1.92 -13.99
CA ALA A 163 -2.82 -0.55 -13.93
C ALA A 163 -1.96 0.43 -14.73
N SER A 164 -0.64 0.26 -14.70
CA SER A 164 0.32 1.06 -15.46
C SER A 164 0.13 0.85 -16.95
N TYR A 165 -0.05 -0.40 -17.39
CA TYR A 165 -0.40 -0.72 -18.77
C TYR A 165 -1.72 -0.05 -19.20
N GLN A 166 -2.76 -0.12 -18.36
CA GLN A 166 -4.01 0.59 -18.61
C GLN A 166 -3.81 2.10 -18.69
N SER A 167 -3.03 2.68 -17.78
CA SER A 167 -2.73 4.10 -17.80
C SER A 167 -1.97 4.53 -19.06
N TYR A 168 -1.10 3.67 -19.59
CA TYR A 168 -0.40 3.92 -20.83
C TYR A 168 -1.36 3.96 -22.02
N LEU A 169 -2.32 3.04 -22.08
CA LEU A 169 -3.39 3.07 -23.10
C LEU A 169 -4.27 4.33 -23.01
N ALA A 170 -4.42 4.90 -21.82
CA ALA A 170 -5.21 6.11 -21.59
C ALA A 170 -4.51 7.41 -22.03
N ARG A 171 -3.20 7.37 -22.34
CA ARG A 171 -2.37 8.57 -22.58
C ARG A 171 -2.80 9.38 -23.81
N GLY A 172 -3.45 8.74 -24.79
CA GLY A 172 -3.93 9.39 -26.02
C GLY A 172 -5.26 10.13 -25.90
N VAL A 173 -5.89 10.11 -24.72
CA VAL A 173 -7.18 10.78 -24.48
C VAL A 173 -6.99 12.30 -24.37
N SER A 174 -7.90 13.08 -24.97
CA SER A 174 -7.78 14.54 -25.12
C SER A 174 -7.50 15.28 -23.80
N THR A 175 -6.69 16.35 -23.90
CA THR A 175 -6.20 17.20 -22.80
C THR A 175 -7.28 17.93 -21.99
N GLU A 176 -8.55 17.86 -22.40
CA GLU A 176 -9.68 18.34 -21.59
C GLU A 176 -9.81 17.60 -20.25
N PHE A 177 -9.20 16.41 -20.11
CA PHE A 177 -9.13 15.66 -18.86
C PHE A 177 -7.72 15.62 -18.27
N ALA A 178 -7.11 16.79 -18.00
CA ALA A 178 -5.82 16.87 -17.32
C ALA A 178 -5.73 15.99 -16.05
N GLU A 179 -6.85 15.71 -15.39
CA GLU A 179 -6.96 14.77 -14.26
C GLU A 179 -6.39 13.37 -14.55
N SER A 180 -6.55 12.83 -15.78
CA SER A 180 -6.06 11.49 -16.12
C SER A 180 -4.54 11.40 -16.22
N GLU A 181 -3.88 12.48 -16.66
CA GLU A 181 -2.41 12.54 -16.77
C GLU A 181 -1.76 12.49 -15.38
N TYR A 182 -2.31 13.23 -14.40
CA TYR A 182 -1.82 13.20 -13.02
C TYR A 182 -2.02 11.83 -12.37
N ILE A 183 -3.17 11.18 -12.60
CA ILE A 183 -3.43 9.82 -12.11
C ILE A 183 -2.41 8.84 -12.71
N GLY A 184 -2.11 8.95 -14.00
CA GLY A 184 -1.12 8.10 -14.65
C GLY A 184 0.30 8.30 -14.12
N LYS A 185 0.70 9.55 -13.87
CA LYS A 185 1.99 9.86 -13.22
C LYS A 185 2.05 9.31 -11.79
N ALA A 186 0.95 9.37 -11.03
CA ALA A 186 0.87 8.82 -9.69
C ALA A 186 1.03 7.28 -9.70
N ILE A 187 0.33 6.57 -10.58
CA ILE A 187 0.46 5.11 -10.73
C ILE A 187 1.90 4.73 -11.14
N ALA A 188 2.52 5.49 -12.06
CA ALA A 188 3.91 5.27 -12.46
C ALA A 188 4.90 5.50 -11.30
N CYS A 189 4.66 6.53 -10.47
CA CYS A 189 5.44 6.80 -9.27
C CYS A 189 5.32 5.64 -8.26
N MET A 190 4.10 5.17 -7.99
CA MET A 190 3.87 4.02 -7.12
C MET A 190 4.62 2.77 -7.63
N LEU A 191 4.54 2.48 -8.93
CA LEU A 191 5.28 1.37 -9.52
C LEU A 191 6.80 1.51 -9.35
N LEU A 192 7.34 2.70 -9.59
CA LEU A 192 8.78 2.97 -9.42
C LEU A 192 9.22 2.77 -7.97
N VAL A 193 8.46 3.30 -7.02
CA VAL A 193 8.74 3.18 -5.58
C VAL A 193 8.67 1.72 -5.14
N SER A 194 7.68 0.95 -5.59
CA SER A 194 7.59 -0.47 -5.27
C SER A 194 8.74 -1.27 -5.93
N PHE A 195 9.11 -0.95 -7.17
CA PHE A 195 10.22 -1.63 -7.86
C PHE A 195 11.58 -1.38 -7.21
N VAL A 196 11.84 -0.16 -6.73
CA VAL A 196 13.10 0.19 -6.03
C VAL A 196 13.04 -0.25 -4.57
N GLY A 197 11.91 -0.06 -3.90
CA GLY A 197 11.73 -0.31 -2.48
C GLY A 197 11.87 -1.78 -2.10
N VAL A 198 11.41 -2.72 -2.95
CA VAL A 198 11.50 -4.16 -2.67
C VAL A 198 12.98 -4.62 -2.56
N PRO A 199 13.86 -4.37 -3.54
CA PRO A 199 15.29 -4.65 -3.40
C PRO A 199 15.93 -3.94 -2.20
N THR A 200 15.59 -2.66 -1.97
CA THR A 200 16.16 -1.92 -0.83
C THR A 200 15.79 -2.58 0.50
N MET A 201 14.54 -3.03 0.66
CA MET A 201 14.09 -3.74 1.86
C MET A 201 14.81 -5.07 2.08
N ILE A 202 15.16 -5.79 1.01
CA ILE A 202 15.95 -7.02 1.10
C ILE A 202 17.38 -6.71 1.57
N ILE A 203 17.99 -5.64 1.05
CA ILE A 203 19.36 -5.25 1.41
C ILE A 203 19.47 -4.85 2.88
N VAL A 204 18.46 -4.19 3.44
CA VAL A 204 18.49 -3.68 4.83
C VAL A 204 17.85 -4.63 5.84
N MET A 205 17.55 -5.88 5.45
CA MET A 205 16.75 -6.78 6.28
C MET A 205 17.40 -7.12 7.63
N ASP A 206 18.74 -7.15 7.66
CA ASP A 206 19.54 -7.49 8.85
C ASP A 206 19.82 -6.27 9.75
N GLU A 207 19.47 -5.06 9.32
CA GLU A 207 19.73 -3.82 10.04
C GLU A 207 18.41 -3.13 10.42
N PRO A 208 17.90 -3.32 11.67
CA PRO A 208 16.60 -2.82 12.09
C PRO A 208 16.42 -1.30 11.90
N ARG A 209 17.48 -0.51 12.15
CA ARG A 209 17.46 0.95 11.99
C ARG A 209 17.28 1.35 10.53
N ALA A 210 18.02 0.70 9.64
CA ALA A 210 17.91 0.94 8.20
C ALA A 210 16.56 0.45 7.66
N ARG A 211 16.07 -0.71 8.11
CA ARG A 211 14.74 -1.24 7.77
C ARG A 211 13.63 -0.28 8.17
N PHE A 212 13.65 0.25 9.39
CA PHE A 212 12.69 1.24 9.87
C PHE A 212 12.68 2.50 8.98
N PHE A 213 13.88 3.04 8.70
CA PHE A 213 14.04 4.24 7.87
C PHE A 213 13.53 4.04 6.45
N VAL A 214 13.90 2.93 5.81
CA VAL A 214 13.48 2.59 4.43
C VAL A 214 11.98 2.37 4.37
N LEU A 215 11.41 1.58 5.29
CA LEU A 215 9.97 1.30 5.27
C LEU A 215 9.14 2.56 5.53
N SER A 216 9.54 3.40 6.49
CA SER A 216 8.90 4.70 6.74
C SER A 216 8.98 5.62 5.52
N SER A 217 10.13 5.65 4.84
CA SER A 217 10.32 6.44 3.62
C SER A 217 9.44 5.96 2.47
N ILE A 218 9.34 4.64 2.27
CA ILE A 218 8.46 4.04 1.24
C ILE A 218 7.01 4.40 1.54
N LEU A 219 6.55 4.21 2.77
CA LEU A 219 5.19 4.55 3.17
C LEU A 219 4.91 6.03 2.91
N PHE A 220 5.82 6.92 3.31
CA PHE A 220 5.66 8.36 3.13
C PHE A 220 5.56 8.78 1.65
N VAL A 221 6.35 8.18 0.77
CA VAL A 221 6.31 8.49 -0.66
C VAL A 221 5.04 7.96 -1.34
N LEU A 222 4.45 6.88 -0.82
CA LEU A 222 3.21 6.31 -1.35
C LEU A 222 1.93 7.05 -0.92
N LEU A 223 2.00 7.92 0.11
CA LEU A 223 0.91 8.79 0.58
C LEU A 223 0.52 9.87 -0.44
#